data_AF-A0A515D7T7-F1
#
_entry.id   AF-A0A515D7T7-F1
#
_cell.length_a   1.000
_cell.length_b   1.000
_cell.length_c   1.000
_cell.angle_alpha   90.00
_cell.angle_beta   90.00
_cell.angle_gamma   90.00
#
_symmetry.space_group_name_H-M   'P 1'
#
loop_
_entity.id
_entity.type
_entity.pdbx_description
1 polymer ?
#
loop_
_entity_poly.entity_id
_entity_poly.type
_entity_poly.pdbx_seq_one_letter_code
_entity_poly.pdbx_strand_id
1 'polypeptide(L)'
;MQYSSQQIFQLVQAVPWKPNSCIRMFWVRYAEGSRDEMAERLWTWINKEAVVPMVLRTAGFKDTNAVLADAMELFEANRVRIEPLAADAPERMTFLILSKEDFRLVNASSPIELPDWFPVLPARATFFSVNDLGQSAEIKPLNFPEARMDHVAEMLFELESAICGKLGEIYASDAGRVALCVDALQPSTPKCVDAQDTLQLFSAHLDAAAGDPRAYRPNAAPSSKFLAARILKLVLGHPPKQLATAAEELGRNLRGSGAIALKPTFFAVMWRPANKMSVDATNWHAILVAFFQAYQLMNAHAHAGEFPAYAVALQYANSLNLRQFPRDAKGFVETLQ
;
A
#
# COMPACT_ATOMS: atom_id res chain seq x y z
N MET A 1 9.16 14.25 2.73
CA MET A 1 9.52 15.06 1.54
C MET A 1 9.65 16.50 2.02
N GLN A 2 10.57 17.31 1.49
CA GLN A 2 10.66 18.73 1.82
C GLN A 2 9.95 19.53 0.73
N TYR A 3 9.10 20.47 1.13
CA TYR A 3 8.35 21.32 0.20
C TYR A 3 8.78 22.78 0.33
N SER A 4 9.00 23.44 -0.79
CA SER A 4 9.06 24.91 -0.87
C SER A 4 7.68 25.52 -0.65
N SER A 5 7.60 26.82 -0.34
CA SER A 5 6.32 27.53 -0.19
C SER A 5 5.46 27.45 -1.45
N GLN A 6 6.08 27.58 -2.63
CA GLN A 6 5.38 27.46 -3.92
C GLN A 6 4.79 26.06 -4.14
N GLN A 7 5.53 25.01 -3.78
CA GLN A 7 5.02 23.64 -3.86
C GLN A 7 3.87 23.40 -2.89
N ILE A 8 3.96 23.92 -1.65
CA ILE A 8 2.87 23.81 -0.68
C ILE A 8 1.58 24.43 -1.23
N PHE A 9 1.65 25.60 -1.87
CA PHE A 9 0.47 26.20 -2.50
C PHE A 9 -0.12 25.36 -3.62
N GLN A 10 0.73 24.81 -4.50
CA GLN A 10 0.27 23.90 -5.55
C GLN A 10 -0.45 22.67 -4.97
N LEU A 11 0.10 22.09 -3.89
CA LEU A 11 -0.51 20.94 -3.21
C LEU A 11 -1.85 21.33 -2.55
N VAL A 12 -1.94 22.49 -1.90
CA VAL A 12 -3.19 23.00 -1.31
C VAL A 12 -4.28 23.17 -2.36
N GLN A 13 -3.93 23.69 -3.54
CA GLN A 13 -4.87 23.85 -4.66
C GLN A 13 -5.25 22.51 -5.30
N ALA A 14 -4.36 21.52 -5.29
CA ALA A 14 -4.61 20.19 -5.84
C ALA A 14 -5.61 19.37 -5.01
N VAL A 15 -5.74 19.66 -3.71
CA VAL A 15 -6.75 18.98 -2.87
C VAL A 15 -8.11 19.65 -3.06
N PRO A 16 -9.13 18.95 -3.57
CA PRO A 16 -10.47 19.53 -3.69
C PRO A 16 -11.14 19.70 -2.31
N TRP A 17 -12.01 20.69 -2.21
CA TRP A 17 -12.85 20.89 -1.03
C TRP A 17 -13.90 19.78 -0.92
N LYS A 18 -14.07 19.22 0.28
CA LYS A 18 -15.20 18.33 0.56
C LYS A 18 -16.50 19.14 0.46
N PRO A 19 -17.60 18.56 -0.08
CA PRO A 19 -18.89 19.24 -0.12
C PRO A 19 -19.30 19.77 1.25
N ASN A 20 -19.81 20.99 1.32
CA ASN A 20 -20.26 21.68 2.55
C ASN A 20 -19.17 21.91 3.62
N SER A 21 -17.90 21.63 3.34
CA SER A 21 -16.80 21.93 4.25
C SER A 21 -16.29 23.36 4.04
N CYS A 22 -16.11 24.10 5.14
CA CYS A 22 -15.56 25.46 5.14
C CYS A 22 -14.18 25.54 5.80
N ILE A 23 -13.73 24.44 6.43
CA ILE A 23 -12.44 24.34 7.11
C ILE A 23 -11.75 23.07 6.66
N ARG A 24 -10.47 23.18 6.29
CA ARG A 24 -9.57 22.04 6.14
C ARG A 24 -8.25 22.34 6.83
N MET A 25 -7.65 21.30 7.38
CA MET A 25 -6.38 21.40 8.08
C MET A 25 -5.40 20.42 7.48
N PHE A 26 -4.22 20.91 7.14
CA PHE A 26 -3.15 20.09 6.63
C PHE A 26 -1.92 20.18 7.50
N TRP A 27 -1.32 19.02 7.76
CA TRP A 27 0.00 18.92 8.35
C TRP A 27 1.06 19.07 7.26
N VAL A 28 2.03 19.94 7.52
CA VAL A 28 3.17 20.16 6.63
C VAL A 28 4.44 19.97 7.45
N ARG A 29 5.17 18.90 7.12
CA ARG A 29 6.49 18.68 7.71
C ARG A 29 7.51 19.64 7.09
N TYR A 30 8.10 20.48 7.94
CA TYR A 30 9.19 21.39 7.62
C TYR A 30 10.29 21.26 8.68
N ALA A 31 11.20 20.31 8.45
CA ALA A 31 12.21 19.89 9.42
C ALA A 31 13.43 20.82 9.48
N GLU A 32 13.77 21.46 8.36
CA GLU A 32 14.95 22.32 8.19
C GLU A 32 14.52 23.76 7.95
N GLY A 33 15.25 24.73 8.52
CA GLY A 33 14.95 26.16 8.39
C GLY A 33 13.99 26.70 9.46
N SER A 34 13.63 27.99 9.30
CA SER A 34 12.73 28.70 10.20
C SER A 34 11.27 28.47 9.81
N ARG A 35 10.49 27.81 10.68
CA ARG A 35 9.04 27.63 10.49
C ARG A 35 8.29 28.96 10.53
N ASP A 36 8.82 29.95 11.24
CA ASP A 36 8.25 31.30 11.29
C ASP A 36 8.41 32.01 9.94
N GLU A 37 9.59 31.94 9.32
CA GLU A 37 9.80 32.48 7.97
C GLU A 37 8.94 31.76 6.92
N MET A 38 8.81 30.44 7.04
CA MET A 38 7.92 29.67 6.17
C MET A 38 6.45 30.06 6.36
N ALA A 39 6.00 30.27 7.60
CA ALA A 39 4.64 30.74 7.89
C ALA A 39 4.39 32.11 7.25
N GLU A 40 5.31 33.06 7.35
CA GLU A 40 5.14 34.37 6.72
C GLU A 40 5.04 34.28 5.19
N ARG A 41 5.76 33.36 4.56
CA ARG A 41 5.66 33.13 3.10
C ARG A 41 4.41 32.39 2.66
N LEU A 42 3.81 31.61 3.56
CA LEU A 42 2.62 30.78 3.28
C LEU A 42 1.31 31.51 3.57
N TRP A 43 1.37 32.62 4.32
CA TRP A 43 0.20 33.43 4.59
C TRP A 43 -0.30 34.09 3.30
N THR A 44 -1.47 33.69 2.82
CA THR A 44 -2.02 34.23 1.56
C THR A 44 -3.53 34.06 1.48
N TRP A 45 -4.10 34.69 0.47
CA TRP A 45 -5.47 34.49 0.01
C TRP A 45 -5.48 33.77 -1.34
N ILE A 46 -6.40 32.82 -1.51
CA ILE A 46 -6.70 32.16 -2.79
C ILE A 46 -8.19 32.39 -3.06
N ASN A 47 -8.52 33.41 -3.86
CA ASN A 47 -9.90 33.88 -4.02
C ASN A 47 -10.54 34.22 -2.66
N LYS A 48 -11.62 33.53 -2.26
CA LYS A 48 -12.30 33.68 -0.95
C LYS A 48 -11.84 32.67 0.10
N GLU A 49 -10.70 32.02 -0.12
CA GLU A 49 -10.07 31.10 0.82
C GLU A 49 -8.88 31.77 1.50
N ALA A 50 -8.91 31.85 2.83
CA ALA A 50 -7.76 32.28 3.62
C ALA A 50 -6.85 31.06 3.89
N VAL A 51 -5.56 31.16 3.54
CA VAL A 51 -4.55 30.14 3.85
C VAL A 51 -3.72 30.62 5.03
N VAL A 52 -3.92 29.96 6.18
CA VAL A 52 -3.44 30.37 7.48
C VAL A 52 -2.40 29.36 8.01
N PRO A 53 -1.10 29.64 7.88
CA PRO A 53 -0.08 28.81 8.48
C PRO A 53 -0.01 29.01 10.00
N MET A 54 0.10 27.92 10.73
CA MET A 54 0.19 27.87 12.19
C MET A 54 1.42 27.06 12.60
N VAL A 55 2.34 27.69 13.32
CA VAL A 55 3.56 27.02 13.79
C VAL A 55 3.26 26.23 15.05
N LEU A 56 3.41 24.90 15.00
CA LEU A 56 3.22 24.05 16.17
C LEU A 56 4.43 24.16 17.11
N ARG A 57 4.31 24.94 18.19
CA ARG A 57 5.40 25.19 19.14
C ARG A 57 5.43 24.21 20.31
N THR A 58 4.26 23.75 20.75
CA THR A 58 4.08 22.82 21.86
C THR A 58 3.88 21.39 21.33
N ALA A 59 4.14 20.42 22.20
CA ALA A 59 3.84 19.03 21.91
C ALA A 59 2.31 18.83 21.94
N GLY A 60 1.68 18.80 20.77
CA GLY A 60 0.27 18.44 20.57
C GLY A 60 0.13 17.40 19.46
N PHE A 61 -1.09 16.94 19.20
CA PHE A 61 -1.41 15.94 18.17
C PHE A 61 -0.71 14.59 18.42
N LYS A 62 -0.77 14.11 19.66
CA LYS A 62 -0.24 12.79 20.07
C LYS A 62 -1.31 11.74 20.33
N ASP A 63 -2.54 12.16 20.61
CA ASP A 63 -3.68 11.28 20.87
C ASP A 63 -4.73 11.46 19.76
N THR A 64 -5.13 10.34 19.14
CA THR A 64 -6.17 10.32 18.10
C THR A 64 -7.51 10.87 18.62
N ASN A 65 -7.78 10.73 19.92
CA ASN A 65 -9.03 11.20 20.53
C ASN A 65 -9.01 12.71 20.85
N ALA A 66 -7.83 13.33 20.87
CA ALA A 66 -7.66 14.74 21.25
C ALA A 66 -7.36 15.67 20.06
N VAL A 67 -7.25 15.15 18.84
CA VAL A 67 -6.83 15.90 17.63
C VAL A 67 -7.56 17.22 17.45
N LEU A 68 -8.88 17.24 17.66
CA LEU A 68 -9.67 18.46 17.49
C LEU A 68 -9.59 19.40 18.69
N ALA A 69 -9.37 18.89 19.90
CA ALA A 69 -9.07 19.74 21.06
C ALA A 69 -7.71 20.43 20.86
N ASP A 70 -6.69 19.68 20.42
CA ASP A 70 -5.38 20.23 20.07
C ASP A 70 -5.47 21.28 18.95
N ALA A 71 -6.37 21.08 17.98
CA ALA A 71 -6.66 22.08 16.94
C ALA A 71 -7.29 23.35 17.51
N MET A 72 -8.20 23.24 18.48
CA MET A 72 -8.81 24.39 19.15
C MET A 72 -7.80 25.17 19.98
N GLU A 73 -6.92 24.49 20.72
CA GLU A 73 -5.81 25.14 21.42
C GLU A 73 -4.89 25.87 20.44
N LEU A 74 -4.64 25.27 19.27
CA LEU A 74 -3.84 25.90 18.22
C LEU A 74 -4.54 27.13 17.61
N PHE A 75 -5.86 27.10 17.44
CA PHE A 75 -6.62 28.27 17.02
C PHE A 75 -6.56 29.39 18.05
N GLU A 76 -6.76 29.09 19.34
CA GLU A 76 -6.69 30.09 20.41
C GLU A 76 -5.28 30.71 20.50
N ALA A 77 -4.23 29.89 20.40
CA ALA A 77 -2.86 30.35 20.37
C ALA A 77 -2.54 31.28 19.17
N ASN A 78 -3.33 31.20 18.09
CA ASN A 78 -3.19 32.03 16.89
C ASN A 78 -4.34 33.05 16.73
N ARG A 79 -5.18 33.24 17.76
CA ARG A 79 -6.38 34.08 17.69
C ARG A 79 -6.11 35.47 17.15
N VAL A 80 -5.06 36.14 17.64
CA VAL A 80 -4.66 37.50 17.21
C VAL A 80 -4.46 37.62 15.69
N ARG A 81 -4.07 36.51 15.02
CA ARG A 81 -3.93 36.47 13.56
C ARG A 81 -5.20 36.03 12.85
N ILE A 82 -5.99 35.16 13.46
CA ILE A 82 -7.17 34.54 12.84
C ILE A 82 -8.40 35.45 12.94
N GLU A 83 -8.70 36.01 14.12
CA GLU A 83 -9.89 36.81 14.39
C GLU A 83 -10.05 38.03 13.43
N PRO A 84 -8.98 38.79 13.10
CA PRO A 84 -9.10 39.90 12.14
C PRO A 84 -9.59 39.49 10.74
N LEU A 85 -9.41 38.23 10.34
CA LEU A 85 -9.85 37.73 9.03
C LEU A 85 -11.38 37.76 8.89
N ALA A 86 -12.13 37.84 9.99
CA ALA A 86 -13.59 37.97 9.94
C ALA A 86 -14.04 39.23 9.19
N ALA A 87 -13.23 40.30 9.19
CA ALA A 87 -13.53 41.54 8.47
C ALA A 87 -13.56 41.34 6.94
N ASP A 88 -12.74 40.43 6.43
CA ASP A 88 -12.62 40.11 5.00
C ASP A 88 -13.63 39.02 4.56
N ALA A 89 -14.40 38.46 5.50
CA ALA A 89 -15.45 37.46 5.28
C ALA A 89 -15.04 36.29 4.36
N PRO A 90 -14.00 35.50 4.73
CA PRO A 90 -13.63 34.31 3.98
C PRO A 90 -14.81 33.33 3.89
N GLU A 91 -14.99 32.69 2.74
CA GLU A 91 -15.95 31.58 2.62
C GLU A 91 -15.35 30.29 3.16
N ARG A 92 -14.02 30.17 3.10
CA ARG A 92 -13.27 28.96 3.44
C ARG A 92 -11.94 29.28 4.09
N MET A 93 -11.45 28.38 4.93
CA MET A 93 -10.17 28.50 5.60
C MET A 93 -9.34 27.23 5.50
N THR A 94 -8.11 27.37 5.03
CA THR A 94 -7.11 26.31 5.01
C THR A 94 -6.06 26.59 6.07
N PHE A 95 -5.97 25.71 7.06
CA PHE A 95 -4.92 25.80 8.06
C PHE A 95 -3.75 24.90 7.69
N LEU A 96 -2.53 25.44 7.73
CA LEU A 96 -1.29 24.69 7.50
C LEU A 96 -0.53 24.56 8.81
N ILE A 97 -0.60 23.39 9.45
CA ILE A 97 0.14 23.10 10.69
C ILE A 97 1.59 22.81 10.32
N LEU A 98 2.50 23.73 10.67
CA LEU A 98 3.93 23.60 10.38
C LEU A 98 4.64 22.89 11.54
N SER A 99 5.10 21.67 11.29
CA SER A 99 5.80 20.85 12.29
C SER A 99 7.15 20.35 11.79
N LYS A 100 8.07 20.07 12.70
CA LYS A 100 9.32 19.36 12.36
C LYS A 100 9.11 17.86 12.20
N GLU A 101 8.07 17.32 12.82
CA GLU A 101 7.75 15.90 12.88
C GLU A 101 6.74 15.52 11.79
N ASP A 102 6.68 14.22 11.44
CA ASP A 102 5.65 13.69 10.55
C ASP A 102 4.30 13.58 11.30
N PHE A 103 3.18 13.75 10.59
CA PHE A 103 1.87 13.46 11.16
C PHE A 103 1.66 11.95 11.24
N ARG A 104 1.27 11.44 12.42
CA ARG A 104 1.16 9.99 12.67
C ARG A 104 -0.23 9.55 13.11
N LEU A 105 -1.19 10.45 13.20
CA LEU A 105 -2.53 10.14 13.72
C LEU A 105 -3.51 9.82 12.59
N VAL A 106 -4.32 8.80 12.81
CA VAL A 106 -5.50 8.50 11.98
C VAL A 106 -6.69 9.19 12.64
N ASN A 107 -7.29 10.16 11.96
CA ASN A 107 -8.32 10.99 12.57
C ASN A 107 -9.68 10.28 12.60
N ALA A 108 -10.20 10.04 13.80
CA ALA A 108 -11.58 9.65 14.04
C ALA A 108 -12.08 10.49 15.22
N SER A 109 -12.68 11.64 14.94
CA SER A 109 -13.04 12.62 15.98
C SER A 109 -14.51 13.00 15.93
N SER A 110 -15.08 13.38 17.07
CA SER A 110 -16.44 13.91 17.18
C SER A 110 -16.52 15.36 16.67
N PRO A 111 -17.70 15.89 16.32
CA PRO A 111 -17.86 17.30 15.99
C PRO A 111 -17.39 18.22 17.13
N ILE A 112 -16.85 19.39 16.78
CA ILE A 112 -16.46 20.45 17.72
C ILE A 112 -17.22 21.73 17.42
N GLU A 113 -17.47 22.53 18.46
CA GLU A 113 -18.02 23.88 18.30
C GLU A 113 -16.88 24.89 18.09
N LEU A 114 -16.97 25.66 17.01
CA LEU A 114 -16.01 26.73 16.74
C LEU A 114 -16.23 27.91 17.71
N PRO A 115 -15.18 28.68 18.04
CA PRO A 115 -15.35 29.88 18.84
C PRO A 115 -16.28 30.89 18.18
N ASP A 116 -16.90 31.76 18.98
CA ASP A 116 -17.76 32.84 18.51
C ASP A 116 -17.02 33.89 17.67
N TRP A 117 -15.72 34.04 17.90
CA TRP A 117 -14.82 34.93 17.15
C TRP A 117 -14.31 34.33 15.83
N PHE A 118 -14.60 33.06 15.55
CA PHE A 118 -13.99 32.38 14.41
C PHE A 118 -14.51 32.92 13.05
N PRO A 119 -13.64 33.20 12.05
CA PRO A 119 -14.04 33.90 10.82
C PRO A 119 -15.07 33.18 9.95
N VAL A 120 -15.13 31.85 10.02
CA VAL A 120 -16.08 31.02 9.27
C VAL A 120 -16.93 30.20 10.22
N LEU A 121 -18.25 30.25 10.05
CA LEU A 121 -19.21 29.50 10.88
C LEU A 121 -19.01 29.69 12.41
N PRO A 122 -18.92 30.94 12.92
CA PRO A 122 -18.73 31.19 14.35
C PRO A 122 -19.83 30.54 15.20
N ALA A 123 -19.44 30.01 16.37
CA ALA A 123 -20.34 29.33 17.32
C ALA A 123 -21.19 28.19 16.70
N ARG A 124 -20.67 27.52 15.66
CA ARG A 124 -21.33 26.37 15.04
C ARG A 124 -20.52 25.10 15.24
N ALA A 125 -21.24 24.01 15.46
CA ALA A 125 -20.67 22.67 15.42
C ALA A 125 -20.19 22.35 13.99
N THR A 126 -18.95 21.91 13.88
CA THR A 126 -18.31 21.50 12.62
C THR A 126 -17.51 20.22 12.83
N PHE A 127 -17.17 19.58 11.73
CA PHE A 127 -16.22 18.47 11.71
C PHE A 127 -15.23 18.69 10.57
N PHE A 128 -13.94 18.58 10.89
CA PHE A 128 -12.87 18.58 9.91
C PHE A 128 -11.80 17.57 10.33
N SER A 129 -10.90 17.27 9.40
CA SER A 129 -9.79 16.35 9.62
C SER A 129 -8.47 17.06 9.40
N VAL A 130 -7.50 16.77 10.27
CA VAL A 130 -6.09 17.08 10.01
C VAL A 130 -5.53 15.95 9.16
N ASN A 131 -5.05 16.27 7.96
CA ASN A 131 -4.43 15.30 7.06
C ASN A 131 -3.01 15.72 6.72
N ASP A 132 -2.12 14.77 6.44
CA ASP A 132 -0.83 15.10 5.84
C ASP A 132 -1.04 15.69 4.43
N LEU A 133 -0.49 16.90 4.18
CA LEU A 133 -0.67 17.60 2.91
C LEU A 133 -0.12 16.78 1.75
N GLY A 134 1.08 16.21 1.91
CA GLY A 134 1.72 15.40 0.88
C GLY A 134 0.87 14.17 0.55
N GLN A 135 0.42 13.44 1.58
CA GLN A 135 -0.44 12.27 1.36
C GLN A 135 -1.79 12.60 0.72
N SER A 136 -2.36 13.75 1.05
CA SER A 136 -3.68 14.18 0.55
C SER A 136 -3.64 14.74 -0.86
N ALA A 137 -2.56 15.46 -1.19
CA ALA A 137 -2.40 16.15 -2.47
C ALA A 137 -1.71 15.27 -3.53
N GLU A 138 -0.82 14.38 -3.11
CA GLU A 138 -0.13 13.45 -4.02
C GLU A 138 -0.94 12.17 -4.18
N ILE A 139 -2.14 12.29 -4.72
CA ILE A 139 -2.93 11.14 -5.17
C ILE A 139 -2.73 10.95 -6.68
N LYS A 140 -2.48 9.71 -7.09
CA LYS A 140 -2.31 9.36 -8.51
C LYS A 140 -3.12 8.11 -8.86
N PRO A 141 -3.50 7.91 -10.13
CA PRO A 141 -4.04 6.62 -10.55
C PRO A 141 -3.04 5.50 -10.28
N LEU A 142 -3.53 4.25 -10.23
CA LEU A 142 -2.73 3.07 -9.90
C LEU A 142 -1.66 2.72 -10.94
N ASN A 143 -1.61 3.43 -12.07
CA ASN A 143 -0.55 3.34 -13.08
C ASN A 143 0.64 4.29 -12.84
N PHE A 144 0.82 4.77 -11.61
CA PHE A 144 1.92 5.67 -11.25
C PHE A 144 3.29 5.03 -11.52
N PRO A 145 4.17 5.65 -12.35
CA PRO A 145 5.41 5.01 -12.82
C PRO A 145 6.38 4.60 -11.71
N GLU A 146 6.49 5.38 -10.64
CA GLU A 146 7.42 5.12 -9.55
C GLU A 146 6.95 3.98 -8.64
N ALA A 147 5.72 3.48 -8.83
CA ALA A 147 5.31 2.18 -8.31
C ALA A 147 6.03 1.02 -9.03
N ARG A 148 6.67 1.22 -10.18
CA ARG A 148 7.56 0.25 -10.87
C ARG A 148 6.95 -1.15 -11.00
N MET A 149 5.77 -1.23 -11.62
CA MET A 149 5.08 -2.51 -11.82
C MET A 149 5.81 -3.44 -12.79
N ASP A 150 6.59 -2.89 -13.71
CA ASP A 150 7.53 -3.62 -14.57
C ASP A 150 8.59 -4.38 -13.75
N HIS A 151 9.11 -3.78 -12.68
CA HIS A 151 10.01 -4.47 -11.75
C HIS A 151 9.29 -5.56 -10.96
N VAL A 152 8.02 -5.36 -10.58
CA VAL A 152 7.21 -6.42 -9.95
C VAL A 152 7.03 -7.59 -10.91
N ALA A 153 6.78 -7.31 -12.20
CA ALA A 153 6.66 -8.32 -13.25
C ALA A 153 7.92 -9.18 -13.36
N GLU A 154 9.07 -8.51 -13.53
CA GLU A 154 10.39 -9.15 -13.67
C GLU A 154 10.71 -10.03 -12.46
N MET A 155 10.49 -9.52 -11.24
CA MET A 155 10.76 -10.26 -10.01
C MET A 155 9.80 -11.45 -9.80
N LEU A 156 8.55 -11.32 -10.22
CA LEU A 156 7.59 -12.41 -10.15
C LEU A 156 7.91 -13.50 -11.17
N PHE A 157 8.29 -13.11 -12.39
CA PHE A 157 8.78 -14.02 -13.43
C PHE A 157 10.00 -14.80 -12.94
N GLU A 158 10.97 -14.12 -12.33
CA GLU A 158 12.15 -14.78 -11.76
C GLU A 158 11.81 -15.76 -10.63
N LEU A 159 10.86 -15.41 -9.76
CA LEU A 159 10.39 -16.30 -8.71
C LEU A 159 9.68 -17.53 -9.30
N GLU A 160 8.77 -17.35 -10.26
CA GLU A 160 8.10 -18.47 -10.92
C GLU A 160 9.12 -19.37 -11.64
N SER A 161 10.10 -18.78 -12.32
CA SER A 161 11.20 -19.50 -12.98
C SER A 161 12.01 -20.33 -11.98
N ALA A 162 12.35 -19.78 -10.82
CA ALA A 162 13.06 -20.52 -9.79
C ALA A 162 12.22 -21.67 -9.22
N ILE A 163 10.91 -21.48 -9.01
CA ILE A 163 10.02 -22.55 -8.56
C ILE A 163 9.95 -23.66 -9.61
N CYS A 164 9.78 -23.32 -10.89
CA CYS A 164 9.73 -24.30 -11.98
C CYS A 164 11.04 -25.06 -12.12
N GLY A 165 12.19 -24.37 -12.10
CA GLY A 165 13.51 -25.00 -12.14
C GLY A 165 13.72 -25.97 -10.98
N LYS A 166 13.38 -25.54 -9.75
CA LYS A 166 13.49 -26.38 -8.56
C LYS A 166 12.57 -27.59 -8.59
N LEU A 167 11.33 -27.44 -9.07
CA LEU A 167 10.44 -28.58 -9.28
C LEU A 167 11.00 -29.57 -10.30
N GLY A 168 11.64 -29.08 -11.37
CA GLY A 168 12.33 -29.93 -12.34
C GLY A 168 13.52 -30.70 -11.75
N GLU A 169 14.35 -30.04 -10.95
CA GLU A 169 15.46 -30.69 -10.21
C GLU A 169 14.94 -31.79 -9.28
N ILE A 170 13.90 -31.49 -8.49
CA ILE A 170 13.30 -32.45 -7.57
C ILE A 170 12.67 -33.61 -8.36
N TYR A 171 11.99 -33.34 -9.47
CA TYR A 171 11.35 -34.36 -10.31
C TYR A 171 12.37 -35.40 -10.81
N ALA A 172 13.58 -34.97 -11.17
CA ALA A 172 14.64 -35.88 -11.61
C ALA A 172 15.10 -36.85 -10.52
N SER A 173 14.89 -36.52 -9.24
CA SER A 173 15.25 -37.35 -8.08
C SER A 173 14.07 -38.10 -7.45
N ASP A 174 12.88 -37.49 -7.47
CA ASP A 174 11.66 -37.97 -6.82
C ASP A 174 10.41 -37.38 -7.50
N ALA A 175 9.98 -38.04 -8.57
CA ALA A 175 8.78 -37.65 -9.32
C ALA A 175 7.49 -37.72 -8.48
N GLY A 176 7.41 -38.65 -7.53
CA GLY A 176 6.23 -38.83 -6.67
C GLY A 176 6.02 -37.63 -5.76
N ARG A 177 7.10 -37.10 -5.21
CA ARG A 177 7.09 -35.87 -4.39
C ARG A 177 6.62 -34.65 -5.18
N VAL A 178 7.05 -34.50 -6.43
CA VAL A 178 6.57 -33.41 -7.29
C VAL A 178 5.09 -33.55 -7.63
N ALA A 179 4.60 -34.78 -7.87
CA ALA A 179 3.19 -35.02 -8.10
C ALA A 179 2.32 -34.51 -6.93
N LEU A 180 2.76 -34.72 -5.68
CA LEU A 180 2.08 -34.18 -4.49
C LEU A 180 2.07 -32.64 -4.46
N CYS A 181 3.19 -31.99 -4.82
CA CYS A 181 3.25 -30.52 -4.93
C CYS A 181 2.28 -29.99 -6.00
N VAL A 182 2.28 -30.63 -7.16
CA VAL A 182 1.43 -30.26 -8.29
C VAL A 182 -0.06 -30.43 -7.94
N ASP A 183 -0.41 -31.50 -7.24
CA ASP A 183 -1.76 -31.74 -6.73
C ASP A 183 -2.19 -30.69 -5.71
N ALA A 184 -1.29 -30.26 -4.81
CA ALA A 184 -1.58 -29.21 -3.83
C ALA A 184 -1.89 -27.85 -4.50
N LEU A 185 -1.37 -27.62 -5.71
CA LEU A 185 -1.65 -26.43 -6.52
C LEU A 185 -2.96 -26.53 -7.32
N GLN A 186 -3.69 -27.64 -7.23
CA GLN A 186 -4.95 -27.86 -7.95
C GLN A 186 -6.14 -27.89 -6.98
N PRO A 187 -6.89 -26.79 -6.87
CA PRO A 187 -8.07 -26.73 -6.00
C PRO A 187 -9.26 -27.57 -6.45
N SER A 188 -9.32 -27.97 -7.73
CA SER A 188 -10.49 -28.59 -8.34
C SER A 188 -10.14 -29.92 -8.98
N THR A 189 -11.07 -30.88 -8.92
CA THR A 189 -10.99 -32.13 -9.66
C THR A 189 -11.16 -31.89 -11.17
N PRO A 190 -10.53 -32.73 -12.02
CA PRO A 190 -9.66 -33.85 -11.69
C PRO A 190 -8.25 -33.40 -11.25
N LYS A 191 -7.67 -34.15 -10.30
CA LYS A 191 -6.27 -34.00 -9.87
C LYS A 191 -5.31 -34.27 -11.03
N CYS A 192 -4.05 -33.90 -10.86
CA CYS A 192 -3.06 -34.03 -11.89
C CYS A 192 -2.77 -35.51 -12.15
N VAL A 193 -2.95 -35.93 -13.40
CA VAL A 193 -2.67 -37.31 -13.80
C VAL A 193 -1.17 -37.50 -14.10
N ASP A 194 -0.47 -36.44 -14.52
CA ASP A 194 0.96 -36.48 -14.87
C ASP A 194 1.70 -35.19 -14.47
N ALA A 195 2.68 -35.35 -13.56
CA ALA A 195 3.55 -34.27 -13.10
C ALA A 195 4.49 -33.77 -14.21
N GLN A 196 4.96 -34.64 -15.11
CA GLN A 196 5.86 -34.27 -16.20
C GLN A 196 5.17 -33.32 -17.17
N ASP A 197 3.96 -33.67 -17.63
CA ASP A 197 3.15 -32.83 -18.51
C ASP A 197 2.87 -31.47 -17.86
N THR A 198 2.61 -31.44 -16.55
CA THR A 198 2.43 -30.19 -15.83
C THR A 198 3.69 -29.34 -15.82
N LEU A 199 4.87 -29.91 -15.55
CA LEU A 199 6.13 -29.15 -15.57
C LEU A 199 6.45 -28.61 -16.95
N GLN A 200 6.11 -29.35 -18.02
CA GLN A 200 6.23 -28.86 -19.39
C GLN A 200 5.32 -27.66 -19.65
N LEU A 201 4.08 -27.69 -19.18
CA LEU A 201 3.16 -26.54 -19.28
C LEU A 201 3.69 -25.29 -18.55
N PHE A 202 4.34 -25.50 -17.40
CA PHE A 202 4.93 -24.40 -16.64
C PHE A 202 6.13 -23.80 -17.39
N SER A 203 7.03 -24.66 -17.86
CA SER A 203 8.25 -24.25 -18.56
C SER A 203 7.92 -23.55 -19.88
N ALA A 204 7.01 -24.11 -20.68
CA ALA A 204 6.60 -23.51 -21.96
C ALA A 204 6.00 -22.11 -21.80
N HIS A 205 5.30 -21.83 -20.70
CA HIS A 205 4.80 -20.49 -20.41
C HIS A 205 5.92 -19.50 -20.12
N LEU A 206 6.90 -19.92 -19.31
CA LEU A 206 8.05 -19.09 -18.96
C LEU A 206 8.94 -18.83 -20.19
N ASP A 207 9.18 -19.86 -21.01
CA ASP A 207 9.94 -19.73 -22.25
C ASP A 207 9.30 -18.71 -23.21
N ALA A 208 7.97 -18.71 -23.31
CA ALA A 208 7.24 -17.74 -24.12
C ALA A 208 7.35 -16.30 -23.59
N ALA A 209 7.56 -16.13 -22.28
CA ALA A 209 7.70 -14.81 -21.64
C ALA A 209 9.17 -14.38 -21.46
N ALA A 210 10.13 -15.27 -21.68
CA ALA A 210 11.56 -15.04 -21.41
C ALA A 210 12.17 -13.89 -22.22
N GLY A 211 11.58 -13.55 -23.37
CA GLY A 211 12.02 -12.42 -24.20
C GLY A 211 11.76 -11.04 -23.59
N ASP A 212 10.77 -10.92 -22.69
CA ASP A 212 10.47 -9.68 -21.97
C ASP A 212 9.87 -9.95 -20.57
N PRO A 213 10.71 -10.26 -19.57
CA PRO A 213 10.28 -10.49 -18.19
C PRO A 213 9.55 -9.29 -17.56
N ARG A 214 9.82 -8.06 -18.03
CA ARG A 214 9.16 -6.85 -17.50
C ARG A 214 7.73 -6.69 -18.00
N ALA A 215 7.38 -7.34 -19.12
CA ALA A 215 6.02 -7.45 -19.60
C ALA A 215 5.28 -8.68 -19.06
N TYR A 216 5.93 -9.53 -18.23
CA TYR A 216 5.30 -10.70 -17.65
C TYR A 216 4.02 -10.33 -16.90
N ARG A 217 2.92 -11.05 -17.15
CA ARG A 217 1.63 -10.83 -16.50
C ARG A 217 1.00 -12.17 -16.11
N PRO A 218 0.92 -12.49 -14.80
CA PRO A 218 0.19 -13.67 -14.38
C PRO A 218 -1.31 -13.46 -14.64
N ASN A 219 -2.05 -14.53 -14.90
CA ASN A 219 -3.50 -14.44 -15.07
C ASN A 219 -4.20 -15.69 -14.52
N ALA A 220 -5.46 -15.52 -14.12
CA ALA A 220 -6.29 -16.58 -13.55
C ALA A 220 -7.34 -17.11 -14.54
N ALA A 221 -7.14 -16.94 -15.86
CA ALA A 221 -8.15 -17.33 -16.85
C ALA A 221 -8.48 -18.85 -16.75
N PRO A 222 -9.73 -19.28 -16.99
CA PRO A 222 -10.12 -20.68 -16.84
C PRO A 222 -9.24 -21.65 -17.64
N SER A 223 -8.84 -21.27 -18.85
CA SER A 223 -7.96 -22.05 -19.75
C SER A 223 -6.48 -22.05 -19.36
N SER A 224 -6.02 -21.12 -18.52
CA SER A 224 -4.61 -21.00 -18.14
C SER A 224 -4.19 -22.09 -17.15
N LYS A 225 -3.12 -22.82 -17.49
CA LYS A 225 -2.66 -24.00 -16.72
C LYS A 225 -1.24 -23.89 -16.16
N PHE A 226 -0.55 -22.77 -16.39
CA PHE A 226 0.80 -22.51 -15.88
C PHE A 226 0.81 -22.29 -14.35
N LEU A 227 2.00 -22.25 -13.74
CA LEU A 227 2.16 -22.30 -12.29
C LEU A 227 1.47 -21.11 -11.60
N ALA A 228 1.76 -19.89 -12.02
CA ALA A 228 1.13 -18.70 -11.46
C ALA A 228 -0.40 -18.73 -11.62
N ALA A 229 -0.93 -19.19 -12.76
CA ALA A 229 -2.37 -19.33 -12.96
C ALA A 229 -3.01 -20.31 -11.95
N ARG A 230 -2.35 -21.42 -11.64
CA ARG A 230 -2.81 -22.39 -10.63
C ARG A 230 -2.76 -21.80 -9.22
N ILE A 231 -1.66 -21.13 -8.87
CA ILE A 231 -1.53 -20.41 -7.59
C ILE A 231 -2.65 -19.39 -7.45
N LEU A 232 -2.91 -18.57 -8.47
CA LEU A 232 -3.96 -17.55 -8.44
C LEU A 232 -5.34 -18.17 -8.26
N LYS A 233 -5.66 -19.25 -8.98
CA LYS A 233 -6.93 -19.97 -8.82
C LYS A 233 -7.09 -20.55 -7.43
N LEU A 234 -6.01 -21.09 -6.86
CA LEU A 234 -5.99 -21.60 -5.48
C LEU A 234 -6.32 -20.48 -4.49
N VAL A 235 -5.62 -19.34 -4.56
CA VAL A 235 -5.82 -18.21 -3.64
C VAL A 235 -7.18 -17.55 -3.83
N LEU A 236 -7.66 -17.39 -5.07
CA LEU A 236 -8.98 -16.81 -5.38
C LEU A 236 -10.13 -17.72 -4.94
N GLY A 237 -9.95 -19.03 -4.99
CA GLY A 237 -10.98 -20.01 -4.67
C GLY A 237 -11.07 -20.39 -3.18
N HIS A 238 -10.10 -20.02 -2.36
CA HIS A 238 -9.96 -20.53 -0.99
C HIS A 238 -9.72 -19.43 0.05
N PRO A 239 -10.40 -19.47 1.21
CA PRO A 239 -10.05 -18.62 2.35
C PRO A 239 -8.68 -18.98 2.94
N PRO A 240 -8.06 -18.08 3.74
CA PRO A 240 -6.72 -18.29 4.32
C PRO A 240 -6.52 -19.65 5.01
N LYS A 241 -7.56 -20.13 5.71
CA LYS A 241 -7.51 -21.43 6.42
C LYS A 241 -7.31 -22.62 5.47
N GLN A 242 -7.97 -22.61 4.31
CA GLN A 242 -7.86 -23.71 3.34
C GLN A 242 -6.58 -23.56 2.51
N LEU A 243 -6.14 -22.32 2.24
CA LEU A 243 -4.86 -22.05 1.61
C LEU A 243 -3.67 -22.59 2.45
N ALA A 244 -3.80 -22.56 3.78
CA ALA A 244 -2.80 -23.13 4.69
C ALA A 244 -2.57 -24.63 4.45
N THR A 245 -3.60 -25.41 4.12
CA THR A 245 -3.44 -26.84 3.81
C THR A 245 -2.55 -27.05 2.58
N ALA A 246 -2.75 -26.27 1.52
CA ALA A 246 -1.89 -26.34 0.34
C ALA A 246 -0.45 -25.90 0.66
N ALA A 247 -0.29 -24.86 1.47
CA ALA A 247 1.03 -24.39 1.91
C ALA A 247 1.77 -25.43 2.78
N GLU A 248 1.06 -26.19 3.61
CA GLU A 248 1.62 -27.30 4.40
C GLU A 248 2.09 -28.45 3.50
N GLU A 249 1.31 -28.81 2.48
CA GLU A 249 1.71 -29.82 1.49
C GLU A 249 2.95 -29.36 0.70
N LEU A 250 2.97 -28.10 0.24
CA LEU A 250 4.13 -27.54 -0.44
C LEU A 250 5.35 -27.52 0.47
N GLY A 251 5.22 -27.06 1.73
CA GLY A 251 6.34 -27.04 2.68
C GLY A 251 6.87 -28.44 3.04
N ARG A 252 6.00 -29.44 3.09
CA ARG A 252 6.41 -30.83 3.40
C ARG A 252 7.20 -31.47 2.25
N ASN A 253 6.81 -31.17 1.01
CA ASN A 253 7.35 -31.82 -0.19
C ASN A 253 8.49 -31.00 -0.84
N LEU A 254 8.49 -29.68 -0.65
CA LEU A 254 9.54 -28.75 -1.08
C LEU A 254 10.29 -28.25 0.17
N ARG A 255 11.06 -29.16 0.78
CA ARG A 255 11.68 -28.91 2.08
C ARG A 255 12.79 -27.88 1.96
N GLY A 256 12.70 -26.83 2.78
CA GLY A 256 13.83 -25.94 3.03
C GLY A 256 14.70 -26.47 4.17
N SER A 257 15.73 -25.71 4.53
CA SER A 257 16.56 -26.01 5.69
C SER A 257 15.84 -25.82 7.04
N GLY A 258 14.52 -25.53 7.06
CA GLY A 258 13.69 -25.27 8.25
C GLY A 258 14.09 -24.02 9.06
N ALA A 259 15.29 -23.48 8.82
CA ALA A 259 15.89 -22.36 9.55
C ALA A 259 15.67 -21.00 8.87
N ILE A 260 15.33 -20.99 7.57
CA ILE A 260 15.14 -19.75 6.81
C ILE A 260 13.66 -19.34 6.89
N ALA A 261 13.37 -18.31 7.67
CA ALA A 261 12.05 -17.69 7.71
C ALA A 261 12.03 -16.44 6.81
N LEU A 262 11.16 -16.43 5.80
CA LEU A 262 10.93 -15.25 4.96
C LEU A 262 10.19 -14.18 5.77
N LYS A 263 10.46 -12.91 5.47
CA LYS A 263 9.66 -11.78 5.96
C LYS A 263 8.47 -11.58 5.01
N PRO A 264 7.23 -11.95 5.38
CA PRO A 264 6.09 -11.86 4.47
C PRO A 264 5.79 -10.40 4.10
N THR A 265 5.11 -10.19 2.96
CA THR A 265 4.54 -8.87 2.65
C THR A 265 3.52 -8.48 3.73
N PHE A 266 3.28 -7.18 3.91
CA PHE A 266 2.27 -6.70 4.84
C PHE A 266 0.89 -7.28 4.51
N PHE A 267 0.57 -7.40 3.22
CA PHE A 267 -0.65 -8.05 2.76
C PHE A 267 -0.72 -9.53 3.18
N ALA A 268 0.37 -10.29 3.04
CA ALA A 268 0.42 -11.68 3.48
C ALA A 268 0.27 -11.85 5.00
N VAL A 269 0.73 -10.88 5.79
CA VAL A 269 0.49 -10.85 7.26
C VAL A 269 -0.99 -10.60 7.57
N MET A 270 -1.64 -9.72 6.82
CA MET A 270 -3.07 -9.40 7.00
C MET A 270 -3.97 -10.56 6.54
N TRP A 271 -3.56 -11.29 5.51
CA TRP A 271 -4.29 -12.43 4.95
C TRP A 271 -3.80 -13.79 5.49
N ARG A 272 -3.30 -13.84 6.73
CA ARG A 272 -2.77 -15.07 7.32
C ARG A 272 -3.88 -16.00 7.87
N PRO A 273 -3.66 -17.32 7.92
CA PRO A 273 -4.54 -18.22 8.67
C PRO A 273 -4.41 -17.96 10.17
N ALA A 274 -5.48 -18.26 10.92
CA ALA A 274 -5.48 -18.14 12.39
C ALA A 274 -4.64 -19.23 13.08
N ASN A 275 -4.45 -20.38 12.42
CA ASN A 275 -3.72 -21.51 12.97
C ASN A 275 -2.20 -21.29 12.89
N LYS A 276 -1.47 -21.86 13.85
CA LYS A 276 -0.01 -21.90 13.81
C LYS A 276 0.45 -22.87 12.71
N MET A 277 1.33 -22.41 11.84
CA MET A 277 1.96 -23.21 10.78
C MET A 277 3.45 -23.44 11.09
N SER A 278 4.07 -24.42 10.43
CA SER A 278 5.53 -24.54 10.40
C SER A 278 6.17 -23.36 9.65
N VAL A 279 7.49 -23.19 9.79
CA VAL A 279 8.23 -22.14 9.07
C VAL A 279 8.10 -22.34 7.56
N ASP A 280 8.28 -23.56 7.06
CA ASP A 280 8.18 -23.87 5.63
C ASP A 280 6.77 -23.60 5.08
N ALA A 281 5.73 -24.01 5.81
CA ALA A 281 4.35 -23.72 5.43
C ALA A 281 4.04 -22.22 5.45
N THR A 282 4.64 -21.46 6.39
CA THR A 282 4.52 -19.99 6.43
C THR A 282 5.18 -19.33 5.22
N ASN A 283 6.37 -19.80 4.83
CA ASN A 283 7.05 -19.31 3.63
C ASN A 283 6.22 -19.57 2.38
N TRP A 284 5.71 -20.79 2.19
CA TRP A 284 4.87 -21.14 1.05
C TRP A 284 3.56 -20.38 1.04
N HIS A 285 2.91 -20.21 2.19
CA HIS A 285 1.71 -19.37 2.28
C HIS A 285 2.01 -17.93 1.83
N ALA A 286 3.12 -17.34 2.29
CA ALA A 286 3.52 -16.01 1.87
C ALA A 286 3.82 -15.93 0.37
N ILE A 287 4.45 -16.96 -0.22
CA ILE A 287 4.67 -17.06 -1.67
C ILE A 287 3.35 -17.06 -2.43
N LEU A 288 2.41 -17.94 -2.08
CA LEU A 288 1.10 -18.03 -2.73
C LEU A 288 0.36 -16.68 -2.70
N VAL A 289 0.35 -16.02 -1.54
CA VAL A 289 -0.29 -14.71 -1.38
C VAL A 289 0.46 -13.60 -2.14
N ALA A 290 1.79 -13.65 -2.25
CA ALA A 290 2.54 -12.67 -3.02
C ALA A 290 2.26 -12.74 -4.52
N PHE A 291 2.08 -13.94 -5.10
CA PHE A 291 1.58 -14.09 -6.48
C PHE A 291 0.23 -13.39 -6.66
N PHE A 292 -0.69 -13.59 -5.71
CA PHE A 292 -1.99 -12.93 -5.73
C PHE A 292 -1.90 -11.41 -5.58
N GLN A 293 -1.09 -10.91 -4.66
CA GLN A 293 -0.87 -9.48 -4.46
C GLN A 293 -0.29 -8.83 -5.73
N ALA A 294 0.70 -9.48 -6.36
CA ALA A 294 1.29 -9.02 -7.61
C ALA A 294 0.24 -8.98 -8.73
N TYR A 295 -0.52 -10.05 -8.92
CA TYR A 295 -1.61 -10.12 -9.89
C TYR A 295 -2.62 -8.96 -9.71
N GLN A 296 -3.07 -8.70 -8.48
CA GLN A 296 -4.01 -7.62 -8.21
C GLN A 296 -3.42 -6.24 -8.52
N LEU A 297 -2.16 -5.99 -8.13
CA LEU A 297 -1.49 -4.72 -8.40
C LEU A 297 -1.24 -4.50 -9.90
N MET A 298 -0.83 -5.53 -10.62
CA MET A 298 -0.57 -5.45 -12.06
C MET A 298 -1.86 -5.26 -12.86
N ASN A 299 -2.96 -5.91 -12.47
CA ASN A 299 -4.27 -5.66 -13.05
C ASN A 299 -4.75 -4.24 -12.75
N ALA A 300 -4.65 -3.80 -11.50
CA ALA A 300 -5.07 -2.45 -11.11
C ALA A 300 -4.24 -1.37 -11.83
N HIS A 301 -2.96 -1.64 -12.09
CA HIS A 301 -2.10 -0.79 -12.91
C HIS A 301 -2.54 -0.75 -14.38
N ALA A 302 -2.82 -1.91 -14.98
CA ALA A 302 -3.27 -2.00 -16.37
C ALA A 302 -4.64 -1.35 -16.60
N HIS A 303 -5.51 -1.39 -15.59
CA HIS A 303 -6.87 -0.89 -15.60
C HIS A 303 -7.03 0.35 -14.71
N ALA A 304 -5.99 1.18 -14.57
CA ALA A 304 -5.96 2.26 -13.59
C ALA A 304 -7.12 3.28 -13.71
N GLY A 305 -7.74 3.41 -14.88
CA GLY A 305 -8.93 4.24 -15.08
C GLY A 305 -10.22 3.70 -14.44
N GLU A 306 -10.25 2.43 -14.04
CA GLU A 306 -11.39 1.78 -13.38
C GLU A 306 -11.36 1.94 -11.85
N PHE A 307 -10.27 2.47 -11.29
CA PHE A 307 -10.04 2.58 -9.85
C PHE A 307 -9.89 4.04 -9.42
N PRO A 308 -10.24 4.39 -8.16
CA PRO A 308 -9.97 5.72 -7.64
C PRO A 308 -8.46 5.96 -7.54
N ALA A 309 -8.06 7.23 -7.52
CA ALA A 309 -6.68 7.61 -7.22
C ALA A 309 -6.37 7.35 -5.74
N TYR A 310 -5.14 6.89 -5.47
CA TYR A 310 -4.65 6.62 -4.11
C TYR A 310 -3.41 7.44 -3.81
N ALA A 311 -3.12 7.64 -2.53
CA ALA A 311 -1.91 8.32 -2.08
C ALA A 311 -0.66 7.64 -2.68
N VAL A 312 0.22 8.44 -3.29
CA VAL A 312 1.48 8.00 -3.90
C VAL A 312 2.34 7.21 -2.91
N ALA A 313 2.41 7.66 -1.65
CA ALA A 313 3.15 6.98 -0.59
C ALA A 313 2.64 5.55 -0.34
N LEU A 314 1.32 5.34 -0.37
CA LEU A 314 0.72 4.02 -0.20
C LEU A 314 1.06 3.10 -1.37
N GLN A 315 0.90 3.60 -2.61
CA GLN A 315 1.24 2.85 -3.83
C GLN A 315 2.72 2.45 -3.84
N TYR A 316 3.61 3.40 -3.53
CA TYR A 316 5.05 3.18 -3.46
C TYR A 316 5.43 2.19 -2.37
N ALA A 317 4.92 2.35 -1.15
CA ALA A 317 5.22 1.45 -0.03
C ALA A 317 4.72 0.02 -0.30
N ASN A 318 3.53 -0.14 -0.87
CA ASN A 318 2.98 -1.44 -1.24
C ASN A 318 3.84 -2.12 -2.32
N SER A 319 4.20 -1.39 -3.38
CA SER A 319 5.13 -1.88 -4.41
C SER A 319 6.49 -2.26 -3.83
N LEU A 320 7.10 -1.39 -3.02
CA LEU A 320 8.43 -1.64 -2.44
C LEU A 320 8.42 -2.88 -1.54
N ASN A 321 7.40 -3.01 -0.69
CA ASN A 321 7.22 -4.18 0.16
C ASN A 321 7.04 -5.46 -0.67
N LEU A 322 6.26 -5.39 -1.75
CA LEU A 322 6.12 -6.51 -2.67
C LEU A 322 7.44 -6.82 -3.37
N ARG A 323 8.11 -5.88 -4.04
CA ARG A 323 9.36 -6.14 -4.80
C ARG A 323 10.46 -6.81 -3.98
N GLN A 324 10.59 -6.47 -2.70
CA GLN A 324 11.58 -7.13 -1.83
C GLN A 324 11.26 -8.63 -1.64
N PHE A 325 9.98 -9.00 -1.58
CA PHE A 325 9.57 -10.35 -1.22
C PHE A 325 9.90 -11.43 -2.29
N PRO A 326 9.55 -11.31 -3.59
CA PRO A 326 9.90 -12.31 -4.59
C PRO A 326 11.40 -12.54 -4.72
N ARG A 327 12.22 -11.49 -4.51
CA ARG A 327 13.68 -11.64 -4.47
C ARG A 327 14.12 -12.56 -3.33
N ASP A 328 13.64 -12.30 -2.12
CA ASP A 328 14.00 -13.11 -0.94
C ASP A 328 13.41 -14.54 -1.06
N ALA A 329 12.19 -14.65 -1.59
CA ALA A 329 11.52 -15.93 -1.85
C ALA A 329 12.24 -16.75 -2.92
N LYS A 330 12.77 -16.13 -3.96
CA LYS A 330 13.60 -16.80 -4.98
C LYS A 330 14.83 -17.43 -4.34
N GLY A 331 15.55 -16.66 -3.52
CA GLY A 331 16.70 -17.17 -2.77
C GLY A 331 16.33 -18.34 -1.85
N PHE A 332 15.18 -18.28 -1.18
CA PHE A 332 14.67 -19.42 -0.41
C PHE A 332 14.38 -20.64 -1.30
N VAL A 333 13.69 -20.46 -2.43
CA VAL A 333 13.33 -21.54 -3.36
C VAL A 333 14.57 -22.25 -3.92
N GLU A 334 15.63 -21.50 -4.23
CA GLU A 334 16.90 -22.07 -4.72
C GLU A 334 17.59 -22.99 -3.70
N THR A 335 17.33 -22.81 -2.39
CA THR A 335 17.88 -23.65 -1.31
C THR A 335 17.13 -24.95 -1.04
N LEU A 336 15.97 -25.14 -1.66
CA LEU A 336 15.13 -26.32 -1.42
C LEU A 336 15.79 -27.60 -1.94
N GLN A 337 15.47 -28.72 -1.27
CA GLN A 337 15.97 -30.07 -1.56
C GLN A 337 14.86 -31.02 -1.95
#